data_AF-A0A1A3KUS6-F1
#
_entry.id   AF-A0A1A3KUS6-F1
#
_cell.length_a   1.000
_cell.length_b   1.000
_cell.length_c   1.000
_cell.angle_alpha   90.00
_cell.angle_beta   90.00
_cell.angle_gamma   90.00
#
_symmetry.space_group_name_H-M   'P 1'
#
loop_
_entity.id
_entity.type
_entity.pdbx_description
1 polymer ?
#
loop_
_entity_poly.entity_id
_entity_poly.type
_entity_poly.pdbx_seq_one_letter_code
_entity_poly.pdbx_strand_id
1 'polypeptide(L)'
;MGTSDATAATGTLISIGYEGKTVGDLVKQLLEQDVRVLVDVRLTPLSRKPGLSKTKLAAALHAAGIEYIHHRALGNPKDNRAGFRAGEPESLARYHEVLDTADASVALDHVCELLDGGVVALLCFEQDHAECHRNVVIDRVLKTRPKAAVVHV
;
A
#
# COMPACT_ATOMS: atom_id res chain seq x y z
N MET A 1 -1.42 41.22 1.85
CA MET A 1 -1.58 40.09 2.80
C MET A 1 -1.74 38.85 1.93
N GLY A 2 -0.63 38.18 1.65
CA GLY A 2 -0.54 37.18 0.59
C GLY A 2 -1.30 35.92 0.97
N THR A 3 -2.32 35.59 0.18
CA THR A 3 -2.90 34.25 0.14
C THR A 3 -1.89 33.37 -0.60
N SER A 4 -1.06 32.66 0.16
CA SER A 4 -0.26 31.56 -0.38
C SER A 4 -1.23 30.47 -0.82
N ASP A 5 -1.51 30.44 -2.12
CA ASP A 5 -2.19 29.34 -2.77
C ASP A 5 -1.23 28.15 -2.70
N ALA A 6 -1.36 27.35 -1.64
CA ALA A 6 -0.66 26.09 -1.52
C ALA A 6 -1.24 25.19 -2.61
N THR A 7 -0.55 25.09 -3.74
CA THR A 7 -0.77 24.05 -4.73
C THR A 7 -0.71 22.72 -3.99
N ALA A 8 -1.85 22.18 -3.57
CA ALA A 8 -1.91 20.95 -2.80
C ALA A 8 -1.17 19.90 -3.62
N ALA A 9 0.00 19.49 -3.13
CA ALA A 9 0.85 18.54 -3.81
C ALA A 9 -0.01 17.30 -4.09
N THR A 10 -0.23 17.04 -5.38
CA THR A 10 -1.08 15.93 -5.80
C THR A 10 -0.20 14.69 -5.77
N GLY A 11 -0.10 14.05 -4.60
CA GLY A 11 0.69 12.85 -4.42
C GLY A 11 0.22 11.72 -5.34
N THR A 12 1.13 10.79 -5.64
CA THR A 12 0.85 9.63 -6.48
C THR A 12 0.89 8.37 -5.63
N LEU A 13 -0.17 7.58 -5.70
CA LEU A 13 -0.28 6.29 -5.04
C LEU A 13 -0.05 5.16 -6.05
N ILE A 14 0.98 4.36 -5.82
CA ILE A 14 1.32 3.21 -6.65
C ILE A 14 0.76 1.95 -6.00
N SER A 15 -0.04 1.18 -6.72
CA SER A 15 -0.52 -0.14 -6.31
C SER A 15 0.38 -1.21 -6.88
N ILE A 16 1.11 -1.95 -6.04
CA ILE A 16 2.04 -2.97 -6.52
C ILE A 16 1.87 -4.32 -5.82
N GLY A 17 1.85 -5.38 -6.63
CA GLY A 17 1.91 -6.78 -6.19
C GLY A 17 3.27 -7.40 -6.51
N TYR A 18 3.78 -8.28 -5.64
CA TYR A 18 5.06 -8.98 -5.88
C TYR A 18 4.91 -10.45 -6.32
N GLU A 19 3.70 -10.95 -6.51
CA GLU A 19 3.48 -12.23 -7.18
C GLU A 19 4.16 -12.25 -8.57
N GLY A 20 4.75 -13.39 -8.94
CA GLY A 20 5.65 -13.47 -10.11
C GLY A 20 7.01 -12.73 -10.02
N LYS A 21 7.16 -11.70 -9.18
CA LYS A 21 8.37 -10.84 -9.12
C LYS A 21 9.45 -11.35 -8.14
N THR A 22 10.72 -11.06 -8.43
CA THR A 22 11.83 -11.14 -7.46
C THR A 22 11.94 -9.82 -6.66
N VAL A 23 12.77 -9.78 -5.62
CA VAL A 23 13.06 -8.51 -4.91
C VAL A 23 13.73 -7.49 -5.83
N GLY A 24 14.58 -7.93 -6.76
CA GLY A 24 15.23 -7.05 -7.73
C GLY A 24 14.22 -6.43 -8.70
N ASP A 25 13.30 -7.23 -9.24
CA ASP A 25 12.23 -6.74 -10.12
C ASP A 25 11.34 -5.73 -9.39
N LEU A 26 10.98 -6.03 -8.13
CA LEU A 26 10.19 -5.13 -7.30
C LEU A 26 10.90 -3.78 -7.10
N VAL A 27 12.16 -3.80 -6.66
CA VAL A 27 12.94 -2.57 -6.43
C VAL A 27 13.09 -1.77 -7.73
N LYS A 28 13.38 -2.44 -8.86
CA LYS A 28 13.49 -1.79 -10.16
C LYS A 28 12.20 -1.06 -10.55
N GLN A 29 11.05 -1.72 -10.42
CA GLN A 29 9.75 -1.10 -10.76
C GLN A 29 9.42 0.08 -9.85
N LEU A 30 9.77 0.02 -8.57
CA LEU A 30 9.56 1.14 -7.64
C LEU A 30 10.40 2.35 -8.03
N LEU A 31 11.65 2.14 -8.44
CA LEU A 31 12.53 3.21 -8.94
C LEU A 31 12.02 3.81 -10.26
N GLU A 32 11.51 2.99 -11.18
CA GLU A 32 10.90 3.47 -12.44
C GLU A 32 9.66 4.33 -12.22
N GLN A 33 9.03 4.25 -11.05
CA GLN A 33 7.87 5.06 -10.65
C GLN A 33 8.24 6.19 -9.67
N ASP A 34 9.53 6.43 -9.43
CA ASP A 34 10.02 7.44 -8.47
C ASP A 34 9.45 7.28 -7.04
N VAL A 35 9.15 6.03 -6.64
CA VAL A 35 8.60 5.74 -5.32
C VAL A 35 9.61 6.13 -4.23
N ARG A 36 9.17 6.96 -3.29
CA ARG A 36 9.97 7.36 -2.12
C ARG A 36 9.73 6.47 -0.91
N VAL A 37 8.49 6.03 -0.74
CA VAL A 37 8.07 5.24 0.42
C VAL A 37 7.23 4.06 -0.04
N LEU A 38 7.59 2.86 0.39
CA LEU A 38 6.78 1.66 0.26
C LEU A 38 6.08 1.36 1.58
N VAL A 39 4.77 1.35 1.55
CA VAL A 39 3.89 0.93 2.63
C VAL A 39 3.45 -0.51 2.39
N ASP A 40 3.94 -1.40 3.23
CA ASP A 40 3.55 -2.80 3.26
C ASP A 40 2.22 -2.95 4.02
N VAL A 41 1.17 -3.36 3.30
CA VAL A 41 -0.18 -3.56 3.88
C VAL A 41 -0.44 -5.03 4.19
N ARG A 42 0.58 -5.89 4.23
CA ARG A 42 0.41 -7.29 4.65
C ARG A 42 0.19 -7.35 6.15
N LEU A 43 -0.82 -8.11 6.58
CA LEU A 43 -1.00 -8.41 8.02
C LEU A 43 0.23 -9.08 8.63
N THR A 44 0.84 -10.01 7.88
CA THR A 44 2.09 -10.67 8.25
C THR A 44 3.04 -10.57 7.06
N PRO A 45 4.09 -9.74 7.12
CA PRO A 45 5.03 -9.51 6.03
C PRO A 45 6.07 -10.62 5.92
N LEU A 46 5.60 -11.86 5.81
CA LEU A 46 6.38 -13.07 5.60
C LEU A 46 6.21 -13.55 4.16
N SER A 47 7.33 -13.88 3.50
CA SER A 47 7.35 -14.43 2.15
C SER A 47 8.29 -15.62 2.06
N ARG A 48 7.90 -16.61 1.26
CA ARG A 48 8.78 -17.73 0.87
C ARG A 48 9.72 -17.34 -0.26
N LYS A 49 9.42 -16.25 -0.99
CA LYS A 49 10.30 -15.74 -2.03
C LYS A 49 11.53 -15.06 -1.39
N PRO A 50 12.76 -15.38 -1.84
CA PRO A 50 13.97 -14.75 -1.32
C PRO A 50 13.89 -13.22 -1.38
N GLY A 51 14.28 -12.56 -0.29
CA GLY A 51 14.35 -11.10 -0.22
C GLY A 51 13.03 -10.37 0.07
N LEU A 52 11.86 -11.04 0.02
CA LEU A 52 10.54 -10.38 0.12
C LEU A 52 9.87 -10.48 1.51
N SER A 53 10.59 -11.00 2.51
CA SER A 53 10.20 -10.91 3.93
C SER A 53 10.68 -9.60 4.54
N LYS A 54 9.92 -9.05 5.51
CA LYS A 54 10.11 -7.72 6.12
C LYS A 54 11.55 -7.23 6.18
N THR A 55 12.41 -7.90 6.96
CA THR A 55 13.78 -7.43 7.21
C THR A 55 14.63 -7.36 5.94
N LYS A 56 14.53 -8.37 5.06
CA LYS A 56 15.32 -8.40 3.82
C LYS A 56 14.79 -7.38 2.79
N LEU A 57 13.47 -7.22 2.73
CA LEU A 57 12.83 -6.26 1.85
C LEU A 57 13.17 -4.83 2.29
N ALA A 58 13.05 -4.52 3.58
CA ALA A 58 13.44 -3.22 4.12
C ALA A 58 14.90 -2.89 3.83
N ALA A 59 15.82 -3.85 3.99
CA ALA A 59 17.23 -3.64 3.67
C ALA A 59 17.48 -3.38 2.18
N ALA A 60 16.80 -4.12 1.28
CA ALA A 60 16.91 -3.93 -0.16
C ALA A 60 16.35 -2.57 -0.61
N LEU A 61 15.22 -2.13 -0.04
CA LEU A 61 14.61 -0.83 -0.33
C LEU A 61 15.48 0.32 0.19
N HIS A 62 15.98 0.21 1.43
CA HIS A 62 16.87 1.20 2.00
C HIS A 62 18.15 1.38 1.16
N ALA A 63 18.74 0.28 0.67
CA ALA A 63 19.90 0.34 -0.22
C ALA A 63 19.59 1.05 -1.56
N ALA A 64 18.33 1.09 -1.98
CA ALA A 64 17.85 1.82 -3.15
C ALA A 64 17.33 3.24 -2.83
N GLY A 65 17.43 3.70 -1.58
CA GLY A 65 16.91 5.01 -1.15
C GLY A 65 15.40 5.07 -0.96
N ILE A 66 14.72 3.92 -0.86
CA ILE A 66 13.27 3.82 -0.65
C ILE A 66 13.00 3.49 0.82
N GLU A 67 12.18 4.29 1.48
CA GLU A 67 11.74 4.03 2.84
C GLU A 67 10.73 2.87 2.88
N TYR A 68 10.83 2.03 3.92
CA TYR A 68 9.90 0.92 4.14
C TYR A 68 9.09 1.13 5.42
N ILE A 69 7.77 1.18 5.28
CA ILE A 69 6.83 1.30 6.39
C ILE A 69 5.90 0.09 6.37
N HIS A 70 5.63 -0.50 7.54
CA HIS A 70 4.71 -1.63 7.65
C HIS A 70 3.49 -1.25 8.47
N HIS A 71 2.33 -1.17 7.81
CA HIS A 71 1.05 -0.89 8.44
C HIS A 71 0.22 -2.16 8.58
N ARG A 72 0.47 -2.91 9.67
CA ARG A 72 -0.25 -4.15 9.97
C ARG A 72 -1.76 -3.94 10.03
N ALA A 73 -2.22 -2.79 10.52
CA ALA A 73 -3.64 -2.47 10.69
C ALA A 73 -4.40 -2.43 9.36
N LEU A 74 -3.71 -2.25 8.23
CA LEU A 74 -4.29 -2.27 6.87
C LEU A 74 -4.28 -3.67 6.24
N GLY A 75 -3.98 -4.72 7.01
CA GLY A 75 -3.84 -6.07 6.51
C GLY A 75 -5.11 -6.90 6.60
N ASN A 76 -5.42 -7.67 5.56
CA ASN A 76 -6.55 -8.60 5.57
C ASN A 76 -6.27 -9.85 6.47
N PRO A 77 -7.13 -10.11 7.48
CA PRO A 77 -7.07 -11.31 8.34
C PRO A 77 -6.94 -12.60 7.54
N LYS A 78 -6.07 -13.52 7.98
CA LYS A 78 -5.72 -14.75 7.22
C LYS A 78 -6.96 -15.59 6.87
N ASP A 79 -7.87 -15.71 7.81
CA ASP A 79 -9.14 -16.43 7.71
C ASP A 79 -10.17 -15.73 6.80
N ASN A 80 -10.02 -14.43 6.53
CA ASN A 80 -10.90 -13.68 5.64
C ASN A 80 -10.45 -13.69 4.17
N ARG A 81 -9.18 -14.00 3.88
CA ARG A 81 -8.59 -13.84 2.53
C ARG A 81 -9.27 -14.67 1.45
N ALA A 82 -9.68 -15.90 1.76
CA ALA A 82 -10.29 -16.79 0.77
C ALA A 82 -11.65 -16.28 0.31
N GLY A 83 -12.53 -15.94 1.26
CA GLY A 83 -13.84 -15.36 0.93
C GLY A 83 -13.71 -13.97 0.32
N PHE A 84 -12.75 -13.15 0.77
CA PHE A 84 -12.49 -11.84 0.17
C PHE A 84 -12.12 -11.97 -1.32
N ARG A 85 -11.20 -12.88 -1.66
CA ARG A 85 -10.81 -13.14 -3.05
C ARG A 85 -11.98 -13.68 -3.89
N ALA A 86 -12.83 -14.50 -3.29
CA ALA A 86 -14.03 -15.02 -3.96
C ALA A 86 -15.15 -13.97 -4.13
N GLY A 87 -14.97 -12.75 -3.58
CA GLY A 87 -15.97 -11.69 -3.65
C GLY A 87 -17.17 -11.92 -2.72
N GLU A 88 -17.01 -12.74 -1.69
CA GLU A 88 -18.08 -13.04 -0.74
C GLU A 88 -18.50 -11.76 0.02
N PRO A 89 -19.79 -11.38 0.01
CA PRO A 89 -20.25 -10.13 0.62
C PRO A 89 -19.85 -9.98 2.08
N GLU A 90 -19.91 -11.06 2.86
CA GLU A 90 -19.51 -11.06 4.28
C GLU A 90 -18.02 -10.80 4.46
N SER A 91 -17.17 -11.36 3.59
CA SER A 91 -15.72 -11.15 3.67
C SER A 91 -15.30 -9.76 3.23
N LEU A 92 -16.00 -9.19 2.23
CA LEU A 92 -15.83 -7.80 1.83
C LEU A 92 -16.22 -6.86 2.97
N ALA A 93 -17.41 -7.05 3.55
CA ALA A 93 -17.91 -6.27 4.68
C ALA A 93 -16.96 -6.34 5.90
N ARG A 94 -16.51 -7.55 6.26
CA ARG A 94 -15.54 -7.76 7.34
C ARG A 94 -14.24 -7.01 7.11
N TYR A 95 -13.76 -6.91 5.87
CA TYR A 95 -12.55 -6.14 5.59
C TYR A 95 -12.78 -4.62 5.72
N HIS A 96 -13.98 -4.13 5.38
CA HIS A 96 -14.33 -2.75 5.67
C HIS A 96 -14.32 -2.46 7.18
N GLU A 97 -14.85 -3.36 8.01
CA GLU A 97 -14.81 -3.24 9.48
C GLU A 97 -13.37 -3.20 10.02
N VAL A 98 -12.44 -3.96 9.42
CA VAL A 98 -11.01 -3.87 9.77
C VAL A 98 -10.49 -2.45 9.54
N LEU A 99 -10.85 -1.82 8.41
CA LEU A 99 -10.43 -0.46 8.08
C LEU A 99 -11.16 0.63 8.88
N ASP A 100 -12.27 0.31 9.53
CA ASP A 100 -13.00 1.24 10.41
C ASP A 100 -12.45 1.23 11.85
N THR A 101 -11.45 0.40 12.15
CA THR A 101 -10.76 0.43 13.46
C THR A 101 -9.91 1.69 13.65
N ALA A 102 -9.70 2.08 14.91
CA ALA A 102 -8.87 3.26 15.24
C ALA A 102 -7.43 3.13 14.72
N ASP A 103 -6.81 1.95 14.88
CA ASP A 103 -5.45 1.69 14.39
C ASP A 103 -5.37 1.78 12.86
N ALA A 104 -6.38 1.30 12.14
CA ALA A 104 -6.43 1.40 10.68
C ALA A 104 -6.66 2.84 10.23
N SER A 105 -7.45 3.62 10.96
CA SER A 105 -7.65 5.04 10.68
C SER A 105 -6.35 5.82 10.79
N VAL A 106 -5.59 5.62 11.87
CA VAL A 106 -4.25 6.24 12.05
C VAL A 106 -3.28 5.82 10.94
N ALA A 107 -3.33 4.54 10.53
CA ALA A 107 -2.50 4.06 9.43
C ALA A 107 -2.88 4.69 8.07
N LEU A 108 -4.17 4.87 7.79
CA LEU A 108 -4.66 5.54 6.58
C LEU A 108 -4.29 7.02 6.56
N ASP A 109 -4.40 7.71 7.70
CA ASP A 109 -3.99 9.11 7.83
C ASP A 109 -2.50 9.26 7.57
N HIS A 110 -1.67 8.37 8.12
CA HIS A 110 -0.24 8.36 7.85
C HIS A 110 0.06 8.13 6.35
N VAL A 111 -0.67 7.24 5.65
CA VAL A 111 -0.52 7.10 4.18
C VAL A 111 -0.86 8.41 3.46
N CYS A 112 -1.90 9.12 3.91
CA CYS A 112 -2.28 10.42 3.34
C CYS A 112 -1.21 11.49 3.58
N GLU A 113 -0.57 11.52 4.74
CA GLU A 113 0.55 12.42 5.05
C GLU A 113 1.78 12.11 4.19
N LEU A 114 2.10 10.83 3.99
CA LEU A 114 3.22 10.41 3.14
C LEU A 114 3.05 10.87 1.68
N LEU A 115 1.81 11.00 1.19
CA LEU A 115 1.51 11.51 -0.14
C LEU A 115 1.83 13.01 -0.31
N ASP A 116 1.84 13.80 0.78
CA ASP A 116 2.39 15.18 0.73
C ASP A 116 3.90 15.14 0.43
N GLY A 117 4.54 14.06 0.86
CA GLY A 117 5.89 13.67 0.55
C GLY A 117 6.04 12.87 -0.74
N GLY A 118 5.20 13.02 -1.76
CA GLY A 118 5.48 12.54 -3.13
C GLY A 118 4.85 11.19 -3.49
N VAL A 119 5.63 10.28 -4.09
CA VAL A 119 5.12 9.01 -4.60
C VAL A 119 5.22 7.92 -3.52
N VAL A 120 4.07 7.34 -3.17
CA VAL A 120 3.93 6.28 -2.16
C VAL A 120 3.45 4.99 -2.83
N ALA A 121 4.08 3.85 -2.55
CA ALA A 121 3.61 2.55 -3.03
C ALA A 121 2.91 1.75 -1.93
N LEU A 122 1.76 1.17 -2.23
CA LEU A 122 1.11 0.15 -1.40
C LEU A 122 1.47 -1.25 -1.92
N LEU A 123 2.10 -2.05 -1.06
CA LEU A 123 2.56 -3.40 -1.39
C LEU A 123 1.65 -4.47 -0.77
N CYS A 124 1.21 -5.42 -1.60
CA CYS A 124 0.68 -6.71 -1.16
C CYS A 124 1.28 -7.87 -1.98
N PHE A 125 0.80 -9.10 -1.75
CA PHE A 125 1.26 -10.29 -2.48
C PHE A 125 0.68 -10.32 -3.90
N GLU A 126 -0.64 -10.34 -4.04
CA GLU A 126 -1.38 -10.61 -5.27
C GLU A 126 -0.95 -9.68 -6.41
N GLN A 127 -0.71 -10.20 -7.61
CA GLN A 127 -0.38 -9.31 -8.74
C GLN A 127 -1.59 -8.47 -9.16
N ASP A 128 -2.76 -9.10 -9.25
CA ASP A 128 -4.00 -8.40 -9.58
C ASP A 128 -4.49 -7.58 -8.38
N HIS A 129 -4.75 -6.29 -8.59
CA HIS A 129 -5.29 -5.42 -7.55
C HIS A 129 -6.78 -5.66 -7.31
N ALA A 130 -7.54 -6.10 -8.32
CA ALA A 130 -8.99 -6.30 -8.22
C ALA A 130 -9.35 -7.41 -7.21
N GLU A 131 -8.47 -8.40 -7.08
CA GLU A 131 -8.61 -9.51 -6.13
C GLU A 131 -7.94 -9.24 -4.77
N CYS A 132 -7.33 -8.07 -4.60
CA CYS A 132 -6.49 -7.75 -3.46
C CYS A 132 -7.14 -6.70 -2.56
N HIS A 133 -7.01 -6.89 -1.25
CA HIS A 133 -7.51 -5.95 -0.24
C HIS A 133 -6.90 -4.55 -0.36
N ARG A 134 -5.72 -4.44 -1.01
CA ARG A 134 -5.08 -3.14 -1.26
C ARG A 134 -5.98 -2.20 -2.08
N ASN A 135 -6.87 -2.72 -2.92
CA ASN A 135 -7.79 -1.87 -3.69
C ASN A 135 -8.74 -1.10 -2.77
N VAL A 136 -9.27 -1.77 -1.75
CA VAL A 136 -10.13 -1.14 -0.75
C VAL A 136 -9.34 -0.13 0.10
N VAL A 137 -8.04 -0.36 0.34
CA VAL A 137 -7.16 0.65 0.99
C VAL A 137 -7.00 1.88 0.11
N ILE A 138 -6.75 1.70 -1.19
CA ILE A 138 -6.67 2.78 -2.18
C ILE A 138 -7.98 3.59 -2.18
N ASP A 139 -9.14 2.93 -2.22
CA ASP A 139 -10.43 3.59 -2.17
C ASP A 139 -10.62 4.46 -0.91
N ARG A 140 -10.14 3.98 0.26
CA ARG A 140 -10.17 4.78 1.50
C ARG A 140 -9.25 5.99 1.41
N VAL A 141 -8.04 5.83 0.88
CA VAL A 141 -7.10 6.94 0.68
C VAL A 141 -7.68 7.97 -0.28
N LEU A 142 -8.30 7.56 -1.39
CA LEU A 142 -8.91 8.47 -2.37
C LEU A 142 -10.13 9.23 -1.83
N LYS A 143 -10.88 8.66 -0.87
CA LYS A 143 -11.95 9.41 -0.19
C LYS A 143 -11.40 10.62 0.57
N THR A 144 -10.22 10.50 1.17
CA THR A 144 -9.54 11.58 1.89
C THR A 144 -8.71 12.47 0.95
N ARG A 145 -8.13 11.89 -0.09
CA ARG A 145 -7.25 12.55 -1.08
C ARG A 145 -7.79 12.36 -2.51
N PRO A 146 -8.94 12.97 -2.86
CA PRO A 146 -9.63 12.70 -4.14
C PRO A 146 -8.86 13.18 -5.39
N LYS A 147 -7.83 14.00 -5.21
CA LYS A 147 -6.97 14.47 -6.31
C LYS A 147 -5.78 13.54 -6.55
N ALA A 148 -5.42 12.67 -5.60
CA ALA A 148 -4.24 11.82 -5.73
C ALA A 148 -4.34 10.92 -6.97
N ALA A 149 -3.25 10.82 -7.72
CA ALA A 149 -3.18 9.93 -8.88
C ALA A 149 -2.98 8.48 -8.41
N VAL A 150 -3.58 7.51 -9.10
CA VAL A 150 -3.36 6.08 -8.82
C VAL A 150 -2.82 5.39 -10.07
N VAL A 151 -1.76 4.61 -9.87
CA VAL A 151 -1.15 3.77 -10.91
C VAL A 151 -1.04 2.35 -10.39
N HIS A 152 -1.44 1.37 -11.20
CA HIS A 152 -1.33 -0.06 -10.86
C HIS A 152 -0.22 -0.73 -11.69
N VAL A 153 0.68 -1.46 -11.02
CA VAL A 153 1.91 -2.07 -11.59
C VAL A 153 2.20 -3.48 -11.06
#